data_AF-K6ZEJ8-F1
#
_entry.id   AF-K6ZEJ8-F1
#
_cell.length_a   1.000
_cell.length_b   1.000
_cell.length_c   1.000
_cell.angle_alpha   90.00
_cell.angle_beta   90.00
_cell.angle_gamma   90.00
#
_symmetry.space_group_name_H-M   'P 1'
#
loop_
_entity.id
_entity.type
_entity.pdbx_description
1 polymer ?
#
loop_
_entity_poly.entity_id
_entity_poly.type
_entity_poly.pdbx_seq_one_letter_code
_entity_poly.pdbx_strand_id
1 'polypeptide(L)'
;MKKLHLLSVLLLTLGGGLITLFTQAIAAEVGSGAEIINNNCARCHNSRPVQEFSTQEWSVILPHMREKAHLTGQETETVMDFFKTLSGGPVKNVADVATMPVMDGGALMKKFGCQGCHSFNGKGGALGPALDNVVAQRGGEFVMKKLTDPQFNNPSSAMPKMPLTSAQINVLVGFLGKK
;
A
#
# COMPACT_ATOMS: atom_id res chain seq x y z
N MET A 1 4.99 79.77 1.01
CA MET A 1 6.03 78.95 1.65
C MET A 1 5.38 77.77 2.38
N LYS A 2 5.70 76.53 1.96
CA LYS A 2 5.80 75.25 2.71
C LYS A 2 4.91 75.10 3.98
N LYS A 3 4.08 74.06 4.14
CA LYS A 3 4.46 72.64 4.16
C LYS A 3 3.26 71.70 3.92
N LEU A 4 3.54 70.71 3.08
CA LEU A 4 2.95 69.38 2.95
C LEU A 4 3.13 68.56 4.25
N HIS A 5 2.13 67.75 4.68
CA HIS A 5 2.24 66.42 5.34
C HIS A 5 0.80 65.92 5.60
N LEU A 6 0.26 65.00 4.79
CA LEU A 6 0.27 63.53 4.96
C LEU A 6 -0.35 63.03 6.27
N LEU A 7 -1.33 62.12 6.14
CA LEU A 7 -1.86 61.07 7.06
C LEU A 7 -3.40 61.10 7.02
N SER A 8 -4.18 60.07 6.77
CA SER A 8 -3.98 58.69 6.32
C SER A 8 -5.36 58.19 5.92
N VAL A 9 -5.56 57.83 4.65
CA VAL A 9 -6.69 57.01 4.20
C VAL A 9 -6.35 55.57 4.54
N LEU A 10 -6.96 54.98 5.56
CA LEU A 10 -7.03 53.52 5.66
C LEU A 10 -8.13 53.08 6.63
N LEU A 11 -9.35 52.91 6.12
CA LEU A 11 -10.36 52.07 6.75
C LEU A 11 -11.33 51.61 5.66
N LEU A 12 -11.14 50.39 5.13
CA LEU A 12 -12.17 49.44 4.69
C LEU A 12 -11.53 48.32 3.84
N THR A 13 -11.00 47.27 4.49
CA THR A 13 -10.86 45.93 3.87
C THR A 13 -10.79 44.84 4.96
N LEU A 14 -11.78 44.79 5.86
CA LEU A 14 -11.95 43.70 6.83
C LEU A 14 -13.06 42.72 6.40
N GLY A 15 -13.07 42.35 5.12
CA GLY A 15 -14.08 41.44 4.54
C GLY A 15 -13.54 40.17 3.87
N GLY A 16 -12.22 39.99 3.77
CA GLY A 16 -11.62 38.92 2.95
C GLY A 16 -11.08 37.70 3.71
N GLY A 17 -11.02 37.75 5.05
CA GLY A 17 -10.24 36.78 5.83
C GLY A 17 -10.95 35.50 6.27
N LEU A 18 -12.28 35.42 6.13
CA LEU A 18 -13.09 34.33 6.70
C LEU A 18 -13.41 33.18 5.74
N ILE A 19 -13.13 33.31 4.43
CA ILE A 19 -13.52 32.32 3.42
C ILE A 19 -12.39 31.30 3.13
N THR A 20 -11.15 31.56 3.56
CA THR A 20 -9.99 30.70 3.22
C THR A 20 -9.76 29.51 4.15
N LEU A 21 -10.59 29.29 5.18
CA LEU A 21 -10.35 28.25 6.20
C LEU A 21 -11.16 26.96 6.02
N PHE A 22 -11.97 26.79 4.96
CA PHE A 22 -12.86 25.63 4.81
C PHE A 22 -12.53 24.65 3.67
N THR A 23 -11.40 24.79 2.97
CA THR A 23 -11.05 23.92 1.84
C THR A 23 -10.15 22.72 2.18
N GLN A 24 -9.77 22.48 3.43
CA GLN A 24 -8.77 21.46 3.79
C GLN A 24 -9.31 20.13 4.34
N ALA A 25 -10.60 19.81 4.19
CA ALA A 25 -11.16 18.65 4.88
C ALA A 25 -12.09 17.76 4.02
N ILE A 26 -11.69 17.33 2.81
CA ILE A 26 -12.33 16.16 2.15
C ILE A 26 -11.33 15.35 1.30
N ALA A 27 -10.08 15.21 1.74
CA ALA A 27 -9.31 14.02 1.35
C ALA A 27 -9.62 12.95 2.39
N ALA A 28 -10.77 12.30 2.27
CA ALA A 28 -10.97 11.03 2.96
C ALA A 28 -9.79 10.12 2.57
N GLU A 29 -9.06 9.60 3.56
CA GLU A 29 -7.86 8.81 3.33
C GLU A 29 -8.26 7.53 2.58
N VAL A 30 -8.07 7.52 1.27
CA VAL A 30 -8.24 6.32 0.45
C VAL A 30 -7.22 5.32 0.98
N GLY A 31 -7.70 4.29 1.67
CA GLY A 31 -6.86 3.26 2.27
C GLY A 31 -5.94 2.62 1.22
N SER A 32 -4.87 1.96 1.67
CA SER A 32 -3.98 1.30 0.71
C SER A 32 -4.72 0.24 -0.12
N GLY A 33 -4.30 -0.03 -1.36
CA GLY A 33 -4.98 -1.04 -2.19
C GLY A 33 -5.05 -2.41 -1.52
N ALA A 34 -4.01 -2.80 -0.76
CA ALA A 34 -3.98 -4.01 0.05
C ALA A 34 -5.04 -4.01 1.18
N GLU A 35 -5.23 -2.87 1.84
CA GLU A 35 -6.23 -2.69 2.89
C GLU A 35 -7.66 -2.70 2.32
N ILE A 36 -7.88 -2.05 1.18
CA ILE A 36 -9.18 -2.07 0.49
C ILE A 36 -9.57 -3.52 0.16
N ILE A 37 -8.62 -4.34 -0.31
CA ILE A 37 -8.84 -5.77 -0.59
C ILE A 37 -9.24 -6.53 0.68
N ASN A 38 -8.50 -6.33 1.78
CA ASN A 38 -8.79 -6.96 3.07
C ASN A 38 -10.20 -6.59 3.58
N ASN A 39 -10.57 -5.32 3.48
CA ASN A 39 -11.81 -4.82 4.08
C ASN A 39 -13.05 -5.07 3.23
N ASN A 40 -12.91 -5.16 1.89
CA ASN A 40 -14.07 -5.17 0.98
C ASN A 40 -14.18 -6.43 0.11
N CYS A 41 -13.07 -7.00 -0.35
CA CYS A 41 -13.10 -8.11 -1.30
C CYS A 41 -13.20 -9.47 -0.60
N ALA A 42 -12.37 -9.67 0.43
CA ALA A 42 -12.26 -10.95 1.14
C ALA A 42 -13.49 -11.30 2.02
N ARG A 43 -14.50 -10.43 2.08
CA ARG A 43 -15.72 -10.61 2.89
C ARG A 43 -16.70 -11.62 2.28
N CYS A 44 -16.71 -11.77 0.95
CA CYS A 44 -17.69 -12.60 0.24
C CYS A 44 -17.07 -13.88 -0.33
N HIS A 45 -15.81 -13.81 -0.74
CA HIS A 45 -15.05 -14.94 -1.26
C HIS A 45 -13.62 -14.88 -0.73
N ASN A 46 -12.92 -16.03 -0.75
CA ASN A 46 -11.51 -16.04 -0.41
C ASN A 46 -10.73 -15.11 -1.34
N SER A 47 -9.85 -14.30 -0.77
CA SER A 47 -8.93 -13.49 -1.58
C SER A 47 -8.07 -14.43 -2.42
N ARG A 48 -8.03 -14.19 -3.73
CA ARG A 48 -7.22 -14.96 -4.68
C ARG A 48 -5.88 -14.24 -4.85
N PRO A 49 -4.78 -14.97 -5.14
CA PRO A 49 -3.52 -14.32 -5.50
C PRO A 49 -3.73 -13.34 -6.65
N VAL A 50 -3.19 -12.14 -6.53
CA VAL A 50 -3.33 -11.09 -7.55
C VAL A 50 -2.84 -11.57 -8.92
N GLN A 51 -1.80 -12.41 -8.96
CA GLN A 51 -1.22 -12.92 -10.21
C GLN A 51 -2.01 -14.05 -10.86
N GLU A 52 -3.17 -14.44 -10.31
CA GLU A 52 -4.06 -15.38 -10.99
C GLU A 52 -4.62 -14.79 -12.30
N PHE A 53 -4.77 -13.47 -12.36
CA PHE A 53 -5.18 -12.74 -13.55
C PHE A 53 -4.12 -11.71 -13.94
N SER A 54 -3.99 -11.45 -15.24
CA SER A 54 -3.20 -10.34 -15.78
C SER A 54 -3.79 -8.98 -15.40
N THR A 55 -2.98 -7.93 -15.47
CA THR A 55 -3.47 -6.56 -15.23
C THR A 55 -4.59 -6.17 -16.20
N GLN A 56 -4.56 -6.69 -17.44
CA GLN A 56 -5.61 -6.47 -18.44
C GLN A 56 -6.91 -7.17 -18.03
N GLU A 57 -6.85 -8.42 -17.59
CA GLU A 57 -8.03 -9.12 -17.07
C GLU A 57 -8.60 -8.43 -15.83
N TRP A 58 -7.74 -7.98 -14.90
CA TRP A 58 -8.18 -7.21 -13.73
C TRP A 58 -8.87 -5.89 -14.10
N SER A 59 -8.47 -5.24 -15.19
CA SER A 59 -9.14 -4.03 -15.68
C SER A 59 -10.59 -4.27 -16.13
N VAL A 60 -10.98 -5.53 -16.34
CA VAL A 60 -12.36 -5.95 -16.61
C VAL A 60 -13.03 -6.49 -15.34
N ILE A 61 -12.35 -7.36 -14.59
CA ILE A 61 -12.89 -8.01 -13.39
C ILE A 61 -13.22 -6.98 -12.30
N LEU A 62 -12.29 -6.06 -12.01
CA LEU A 62 -12.42 -5.16 -10.88
C LEU A 62 -13.61 -4.19 -11.03
N PRO A 63 -13.88 -3.56 -12.20
CA PRO A 63 -15.09 -2.78 -12.40
C PRO A 63 -16.40 -3.54 -12.17
N HIS A 64 -16.46 -4.84 -12.48
CA HIS A 64 -17.64 -5.65 -12.17
C HIS A 64 -17.77 -5.93 -10.67
N MET A 65 -16.64 -6.17 -9.99
CA MET A 65 -16.62 -6.43 -8.56
C MET A 65 -16.82 -5.17 -7.71
N ARG A 66 -16.47 -3.98 -8.22
CA ARG A 66 -16.58 -2.72 -7.47
C ARG A 66 -17.99 -2.48 -6.95
N GLU A 67 -19.02 -2.74 -7.76
CA GLU A 67 -20.42 -2.51 -7.37
C GLU A 67 -20.85 -3.51 -6.28
N LYS A 68 -20.35 -4.76 -6.36
CA LYS A 68 -20.60 -5.81 -5.37
C LYS A 68 -19.84 -5.58 -4.07
N ALA A 69 -18.65 -4.99 -4.16
CA ALA A 69 -17.78 -4.64 -3.05
C ALA A 69 -18.10 -3.26 -2.45
N HIS A 70 -18.94 -2.46 -3.13
CA HIS A 70 -19.26 -1.06 -2.81
C HIS A 70 -18.04 -0.14 -2.81
N LEU A 71 -17.14 -0.33 -3.77
CA LEU A 71 -15.97 0.54 -3.96
C LEU A 71 -16.35 1.79 -4.75
N THR A 72 -15.80 2.92 -4.33
CA THR A 72 -15.74 4.16 -5.11
C THR A 72 -14.84 3.98 -6.34
N GLY A 73 -14.94 4.91 -7.29
CA GLY A 73 -14.02 4.97 -8.42
C GLY A 73 -12.55 5.09 -7.98
N GLN A 74 -12.28 5.92 -6.97
CA GLN A 74 -10.94 6.18 -6.48
C GLN A 74 -10.34 4.96 -5.74
N GLU A 75 -11.14 4.23 -4.96
CA GLU A 75 -10.71 2.96 -4.36
C GLU A 75 -10.42 1.91 -5.43
N THR A 76 -11.24 1.86 -6.49
CA THR A 76 -11.03 0.96 -7.63
C THR A 76 -9.68 1.22 -8.30
N GLU A 77 -9.36 2.49 -8.57
CA GLU A 77 -8.07 2.88 -9.14
C GLU A 77 -6.90 2.53 -8.21
N THR A 78 -7.06 2.77 -6.90
CA THR A 78 -6.05 2.45 -5.88
C THR A 78 -5.76 0.95 -5.80
N VAL A 79 -6.79 0.11 -5.93
CA VAL A 79 -6.62 -1.35 -6.02
C VAL A 79 -5.91 -1.75 -7.32
N MET A 80 -6.26 -1.14 -8.46
CA MET A 80 -5.57 -1.41 -9.73
C MET A 80 -4.08 -1.05 -9.68
N ASP A 81 -3.71 0.05 -9.04
CA ASP A 81 -2.30 0.43 -8.90
C ASP A 81 -1.53 -0.50 -7.97
N PHE A 82 -2.19 -1.00 -6.92
CA PHE A 82 -1.63 -2.06 -6.09
C PHE A 82 -1.45 -3.36 -6.89
N PHE A 83 -2.42 -3.77 -7.71
CA PHE A 83 -2.28 -4.93 -8.58
C PHE A 83 -1.12 -4.78 -9.56
N LYS A 84 -0.97 -3.62 -10.21
CA LYS A 84 0.19 -3.33 -11.08
C LYS A 84 1.52 -3.47 -10.34
N THR A 85 1.58 -3.00 -9.09
CA THR A 85 2.77 -3.12 -8.25
C THR A 85 3.14 -4.59 -8.01
N LEU A 86 2.15 -5.47 -7.81
CA LEU A 86 2.37 -6.90 -7.58
C LEU A 86 2.55 -7.73 -8.86
N SER A 87 2.03 -7.27 -10.00
CA SER A 87 2.10 -7.97 -11.29
C SER A 87 3.49 -7.88 -11.95
N GLY A 88 4.38 -7.00 -11.48
CA GLY A 88 5.78 -7.08 -11.86
C GLY A 88 6.34 -8.43 -11.39
N GLY A 89 6.74 -9.33 -12.29
CA GLY A 89 7.40 -10.57 -11.86
C GLY A 89 8.65 -10.27 -10.99
N PRO A 90 9.31 -11.29 -10.41
CA PRO A 90 10.60 -11.08 -9.75
C PRO A 90 11.50 -10.29 -10.71
N VAL A 91 12.09 -9.19 -10.23
CA VAL A 91 12.89 -8.26 -11.05
C VAL A 91 13.87 -9.08 -11.88
N LYS A 92 13.62 -9.14 -13.19
CA LYS A 92 14.28 -10.10 -14.09
C LYS A 92 15.73 -9.73 -14.38
N ASN A 93 16.10 -8.45 -14.20
CA ASN A 93 17.44 -7.95 -14.50
C ASN A 93 18.17 -7.50 -13.24
N VAL A 94 19.39 -8.01 -13.06
CA VAL A 94 20.32 -7.57 -12.01
C VAL A 94 20.64 -6.07 -12.11
N ALA A 95 20.56 -5.49 -13.30
CA ALA A 95 20.76 -4.04 -13.54
C ALA A 95 19.65 -3.16 -12.93
N ASP A 96 18.39 -3.63 -12.97
CA ASP A 96 17.25 -2.95 -12.34
C ASP A 96 17.37 -3.05 -10.81
N VAL A 97 17.95 -4.14 -10.30
CA VAL A 97 18.20 -4.35 -8.85
C VAL A 97 19.37 -3.49 -8.34
N ALA A 98 20.42 -3.33 -9.13
CA ALA A 98 21.63 -2.57 -8.75
C ALA A 98 21.41 -1.06 -8.64
N THR A 99 20.33 -0.54 -9.24
CA THR A 99 19.97 0.88 -9.22
C THR A 99 18.88 1.22 -8.21
N MET A 100 18.22 0.23 -7.60
CA MET A 100 17.24 0.47 -6.55
C MET A 100 17.95 0.84 -5.24
N PRO A 101 17.56 1.94 -4.57
CA PRO A 101 18.01 2.22 -3.21
C PRO A 101 17.75 1.01 -2.32
N VAL A 102 18.74 0.63 -1.50
CA VAL A 102 18.54 -0.38 -0.45
C VAL A 102 17.58 0.23 0.57
N MET A 103 16.29 -0.02 0.35
CA MET A 103 15.22 0.34 1.25
C MET A 103 15.37 -0.47 2.55
N ASP A 104 15.11 0.15 3.69
CA ASP A 104 14.98 -0.59 4.93
C ASP A 104 13.73 -1.49 4.92
N GLY A 105 13.66 -2.43 5.87
CA GLY A 105 12.55 -3.39 5.92
C GLY A 105 11.18 -2.75 6.14
N GLY A 106 11.09 -1.63 6.87
CA GLY A 106 9.84 -0.90 7.06
C GLY A 106 9.37 -0.23 5.75
N ALA A 107 10.30 0.34 4.99
CA ALA A 107 10.03 0.88 3.67
C ALA A 107 9.57 -0.20 2.68
N LEU A 108 10.16 -1.40 2.72
CA LEU A 108 9.71 -2.55 1.92
C LEU A 108 8.29 -3.00 2.33
N MET A 109 8.03 -3.10 3.64
CA MET A 109 6.71 -3.43 4.18
C MET A 109 5.63 -2.47 3.69
N LYS A 110 5.94 -1.16 3.70
CA LYS A 110 5.04 -0.11 3.21
C LYS A 110 4.85 -0.18 1.70
N LYS A 111 5.95 -0.25 0.94
CA LYS A 111 5.95 -0.25 -0.53
C LYS A 111 5.10 -1.38 -1.12
N PHE A 112 5.22 -2.57 -0.54
CA PHE A 112 4.52 -3.76 -1.03
C PHE A 112 3.21 -4.04 -0.30
N GLY A 113 2.75 -3.11 0.54
CA GLY A 113 1.45 -3.19 1.19
C GLY A 113 1.29 -4.39 2.14
N CYS A 114 2.38 -4.87 2.75
CA CYS A 114 2.36 -6.08 3.57
C CYS A 114 1.34 -5.99 4.71
N GLN A 115 1.23 -4.81 5.32
CA GLN A 115 0.27 -4.56 6.41
C GLN A 115 -1.19 -4.47 5.95
N GLY A 116 -1.48 -4.38 4.65
CA GLY A 116 -2.87 -4.42 4.21
C GLY A 116 -3.52 -5.78 4.42
N CYS A 117 -2.73 -6.86 4.34
CA CYS A 117 -3.21 -8.22 4.62
C CYS A 117 -2.77 -8.74 5.99
N HIS A 118 -1.56 -8.38 6.45
CA HIS A 118 -0.98 -8.90 7.68
C HIS A 118 -0.99 -7.87 8.81
N SER A 119 -1.09 -8.31 10.05
CA SER A 119 -0.82 -7.45 11.20
C SER A 119 0.68 -7.41 11.51
N PHE A 120 1.17 -6.24 11.89
CA PHE A 120 2.52 -6.02 12.42
C PHE A 120 2.49 -4.82 13.37
N ASN A 121 3.09 -4.95 14.56
CA ASN A 121 3.02 -3.91 15.61
C ASN A 121 1.59 -3.50 16.00
N GLY A 122 0.66 -4.47 16.02
CA GLY A 122 -0.74 -4.21 16.37
C GLY A 122 -1.53 -3.41 15.33
N LYS A 123 -0.96 -3.20 14.12
CA LYS A 123 -1.61 -2.50 13.00
C LYS A 123 -1.63 -3.37 11.75
N GLY A 124 -2.65 -3.21 10.93
CA GLY A 124 -2.77 -3.87 9.62
C GLY A 124 -3.98 -4.79 9.52
N GLY A 125 -3.94 -5.66 8.51
CA GLY A 125 -5.03 -6.58 8.16
C GLY A 125 -5.02 -7.89 8.94
N ALA A 126 -6.09 -8.67 8.75
CA ALA A 126 -6.29 -9.98 9.36
C ALA A 126 -6.43 -11.12 8.34
N LEU A 127 -6.36 -10.82 7.04
CA LEU A 127 -6.37 -11.82 5.97
C LEU A 127 -5.18 -12.78 6.07
N GLY A 128 -4.00 -12.24 6.39
CA GLY A 128 -2.77 -12.99 6.63
C GLY A 128 -2.44 -13.10 8.12
N PRO A 129 -1.65 -14.11 8.54
CA PRO A 129 -1.22 -14.24 9.93
C PRO A 129 -0.35 -13.04 10.37
N ALA A 130 -0.33 -12.76 11.67
CA ALA A 130 0.56 -11.75 12.24
C ALA A 130 2.04 -12.01 11.88
N LEU A 131 2.77 -10.94 11.57
CA LEU A 131 4.18 -11.00 11.21
C LEU A 131 5.12 -10.78 12.41
N ASP A 132 4.57 -10.35 13.55
CA ASP A 132 5.32 -10.22 14.80
C ASP A 132 5.89 -11.60 15.21
N ASN A 133 7.19 -11.67 15.54
CA ASN A 133 7.90 -12.90 15.91
C ASN A 133 7.89 -14.03 14.87
N VAL A 134 7.45 -13.79 13.63
CA VAL A 134 7.28 -14.86 12.62
C VAL A 134 8.59 -15.59 12.32
N VAL A 135 9.71 -14.87 12.31
CA VAL A 135 11.04 -15.45 12.09
C VAL A 135 11.47 -16.33 13.27
N ALA A 136 11.20 -15.90 14.51
CA ALA A 136 11.49 -16.70 15.70
C ALA A 136 10.64 -17.98 15.76
N GLN A 137 9.38 -17.89 15.35
CA GLN A 137 8.43 -19.02 15.41
C GLN A 137 8.60 -20.02 14.28
N ARG A 138 8.97 -19.56 13.08
CA ARG A 138 8.97 -20.39 11.86
C ARG A 138 10.36 -20.59 11.25
N GLY A 139 11.34 -19.79 11.66
CA GLY A 139 12.68 -19.76 11.08
C GLY A 139 12.78 -18.81 9.87
N GLY A 140 13.97 -18.22 9.68
CA GLY A 140 14.24 -17.31 8.57
C GLY A 140 14.11 -17.95 7.19
N GLU A 141 14.54 -19.21 7.05
CA GLU A 141 14.40 -19.97 5.79
C GLU A 141 12.94 -20.17 5.39
N PHE A 142 12.06 -20.44 6.36
CA PHE A 142 10.63 -20.56 6.11
C PHE A 142 10.06 -19.25 5.56
N VAL A 143 10.39 -18.11 6.19
CA VAL A 143 9.91 -16.78 5.76
C VAL A 143 10.45 -16.44 4.37
N MET A 144 11.72 -16.71 4.11
CA MET A 144 12.33 -16.55 2.79
C MET A 144 11.63 -17.42 1.73
N LYS A 145 11.36 -18.69 2.03
CA LYS A 145 10.65 -19.59 1.12
C LYS A 145 9.21 -19.13 0.89
N LYS A 146 8.52 -18.63 1.92
CA LYS A 146 7.16 -18.10 1.80
C LYS A 146 7.09 -16.84 0.93
N LEU A 147 8.08 -15.94 1.03
CA LEU A 147 8.15 -14.73 0.19
C LEU A 147 8.48 -15.04 -1.27
N THR A 148 9.30 -16.05 -1.53
CA THR A 148 9.68 -16.48 -2.90
C THR A 148 8.63 -17.34 -3.58
N ASP A 149 7.94 -18.19 -2.81
CA ASP A 149 6.95 -19.16 -3.26
C ASP A 149 5.81 -19.24 -2.24
N PRO A 150 4.82 -18.34 -2.30
CA PRO A 150 3.74 -18.30 -1.31
C PRO A 150 2.87 -19.57 -1.26
N GLN A 151 2.90 -20.42 -2.29
CA GLN A 151 2.06 -21.63 -2.34
C GLN A 151 2.78 -22.90 -1.85
N PHE A 152 4.09 -22.84 -1.58
CA PHE A 152 4.92 -24.03 -1.28
C PHE A 152 4.37 -24.94 -0.18
N ASN A 153 3.68 -24.38 0.81
CA ASN A 153 3.10 -25.10 1.94
C ASN A 153 1.57 -25.03 2.00
N ASN A 154 0.94 -24.34 1.05
CA ASN A 154 -0.52 -24.25 0.92
C ASN A 154 -0.85 -23.81 -0.53
N PRO A 155 -1.30 -24.73 -1.40
CA PRO A 155 -1.67 -24.42 -2.78
C PRO A 155 -2.77 -23.35 -2.89
N SER A 156 -3.64 -23.22 -1.88
CA SER A 156 -4.73 -22.25 -1.83
C SER A 156 -4.34 -20.94 -1.12
N SER A 157 -3.04 -20.68 -0.90
CA SER A 157 -2.57 -19.45 -0.27
C SER A 157 -3.02 -18.21 -1.04
N ALA A 158 -3.67 -17.26 -0.36
CA ALA A 158 -4.05 -15.96 -0.91
C ALA A 158 -2.87 -14.99 -1.06
N MET A 159 -1.76 -15.26 -0.37
CA MET A 159 -0.57 -14.41 -0.41
C MET A 159 -0.02 -14.33 -1.85
N PRO A 160 0.05 -13.12 -2.44
CA PRO A 160 0.51 -12.97 -3.81
C PRO A 160 2.00 -13.25 -3.92
N LYS A 161 2.46 -13.58 -5.13
CA LYS A 161 3.90 -13.68 -5.40
C LYS A 161 4.50 -12.29 -5.29
N MET A 162 5.42 -12.09 -4.35
CA MET A 162 5.96 -10.75 -4.12
C MET A 162 7.03 -10.42 -5.18
N PRO A 163 7.00 -9.21 -5.76
CA PRO A 163 7.96 -8.75 -6.77
C PRO A 163 9.30 -8.33 -6.14
N LEU A 164 9.82 -9.14 -5.22
CA LEU A 164 10.99 -8.85 -4.40
C LEU A 164 12.25 -9.51 -4.97
N THR A 165 13.39 -8.84 -4.81
CA THR A 165 14.71 -9.41 -5.08
C THR A 165 15.21 -10.21 -3.87
N SER A 166 16.15 -11.13 -4.06
CA SER A 166 16.75 -11.88 -2.94
C SER A 166 17.35 -10.96 -1.87
N ALA A 167 17.96 -9.83 -2.29
CA ALA A 167 18.50 -8.84 -1.36
C ALA A 167 17.39 -8.18 -0.52
N GLN A 168 16.26 -7.80 -1.14
CA GLN A 168 15.11 -7.22 -0.42
C GLN A 168 14.46 -8.24 0.51
N ILE A 169 14.38 -9.52 0.11
CA ILE A 169 13.87 -10.59 0.96
C ILE A 169 14.76 -10.75 2.19
N ASN A 170 16.09 -10.75 2.04
CA ASN A 170 17.01 -10.82 3.17
C ASN A 170 16.84 -9.63 4.13
N VAL A 171 16.66 -8.42 3.60
CA VAL A 171 16.36 -7.22 4.41
C VAL A 171 15.05 -7.38 5.18
N LEU A 172 13.99 -7.88 4.53
CA LEU A 172 12.70 -8.13 5.18
C LEU A 172 12.78 -9.20 6.26
N VAL A 173 13.45 -10.33 5.99
CA VAL A 173 13.65 -11.39 6.98
C VAL A 173 14.44 -10.85 8.17
N GLY A 174 15.51 -10.09 7.93
CA GLY A 174 16.28 -9.45 9.00
C GLY A 174 15.48 -8.41 9.80
N PHE A 175 14.58 -7.66 9.15
CA PHE A 175 13.68 -6.72 9.81
C PHE A 175 12.63 -7.43 10.68
N LEU A 176 11.99 -8.47 10.15
CA LEU A 176 11.00 -9.28 10.88
C LEU A 176 11.64 -10.12 12.00
N GLY A 177 12.94 -10.41 11.92
CA GLY A 177 13.68 -11.11 12.96
C GLY A 177 14.05 -10.26 14.18
N LYS A 178 13.88 -8.94 14.11
CA LYS A 178 14.19 -8.02 15.22
C LYS A 178 13.01 -7.81 16.19
N LYS A 179 11.89 -8.49 15.97
CA LYS A 179 10.58 -8.08 16.53
C LYS A 179 9.75 -9.24 17.05
#